data_AF-A0AAP0BTH9-F1
#
_entry.id   AF-A0AAP0BTH9-F1
#
_cell.length_a   1.000
_cell.length_b   1.000
_cell.length_c   1.000
_cell.angle_alpha   90.00
_cell.angle_beta   90.00
_cell.angle_gamma   90.00
#
_symmetry.space_group_name_H-M   'P 1'
#
loop_
_entity.id
_entity.type
_entity.pdbx_description
1 polymer ?
#
loop_
_entity_poly.entity_id
_entity_poly.type
_entity_poly.pdbx_seq_one_letter_code
_entity_poly.pdbx_strand_id
1 'polypeptide(L)' 'MVAEVSSRRNSDGDGSEGEEEAAFSEEGVKKKMGVLARMVGMEACGQPAVVLTEVVRVLKELDGRARGVCGSRKG' A
#
# COMPACT_ATOMS: atom_id res chain seq x y z
N MET A 1 36.35 -27.35 28.91
CA MET A 1 37.30 -26.38 28.34
C MET A 1 36.64 -25.79 27.11
N VAL A 2 36.43 -24.47 27.11
CA VAL A 2 35.83 -23.72 26.01
C VAL A 2 36.92 -22.96 25.25
N ALA A 3 36.95 -23.10 23.92
CA ALA A 3 37.57 -22.23 22.89
C ALA A 3 37.58 -23.06 21.59
N GLU A 4 37.27 -22.58 20.39
CA GLU A 4 37.45 -21.24 19.84
C GLU A 4 36.24 -20.78 19.00
N VAL A 5 35.98 -19.48 19.06
CA VAL A 5 35.14 -18.75 18.12
C VAL A 5 35.93 -18.57 16.83
N SER A 6 35.51 -19.22 15.74
CA SER A 6 36.06 -18.95 14.41
C SER A 6 35.30 -17.78 13.78
N SER A 7 35.89 -16.58 13.91
CA SER A 7 35.51 -15.38 13.19
C SER A 7 35.48 -15.62 11.69
N ARG A 8 34.30 -15.52 11.05
CA ARG A 8 34.22 -15.29 9.61
C ARG A 8 33.08 -14.33 9.24
N ARG A 9 33.54 -13.10 9.01
CA ARG A 9 33.06 -12.08 8.05
C ARG A 9 31.70 -11.43 8.35
N ASN A 10 31.81 -10.29 9.00
CA ASN A 10 31.19 -9.02 8.63
C ASN A 10 30.32 -9.09 7.35
N SER A 11 29.03 -9.32 7.53
CA SER A 11 28.02 -9.11 6.49
C SER A 11 27.40 -7.74 6.69
N ASP A 12 28.20 -6.68 6.53
CA ASP A 12 27.68 -5.36 6.13
C ASP A 12 27.34 -5.43 4.64
N GLY A 13 26.35 -6.26 4.33
CA GLY A 13 25.63 -6.20 3.08
C GLY A 13 24.49 -5.22 3.28
N ASP A 14 24.79 -3.93 3.10
CA ASP A 14 23.82 -2.87 2.84
C ASP A 14 23.08 -3.19 1.53
N GLY A 15 22.18 -4.17 1.62
CA GLY A 15 21.32 -4.63 0.56
C GLY A 15 19.96 -3.98 0.76
N SER A 16 19.73 -2.91 0.01
CA SER A 16 18.46 -2.21 -0.19
C SER A 16 17.38 -3.13 -0.81
N GLU A 17 17.08 -4.26 -0.15
CA GLU A 17 16.06 -5.24 -0.53
C GLU A 17 15.00 -5.39 0.57
N GLY A 18 15.17 -4.70 1.72
CA GLY A 18 14.27 -4.80 2.88
C GLY A 18 13.02 -3.90 2.81
N GLU A 19 13.01 -2.84 2.00
CA GLU A 19 11.89 -1.89 1.99
C GLU A 19 10.68 -2.39 1.20
N GLU A 20 10.90 -3.08 0.09
CA GLU A 20 9.81 -3.61 -0.75
C GLU A 20 9.15 -4.84 -0.11
N GLU A 21 9.95 -5.76 0.46
CA GLU A 21 9.47 -6.92 1.21
C GLU A 21 8.65 -6.50 2.45
N ALA A 22 9.09 -5.46 3.17
CA ALA A 22 8.34 -4.93 4.31
C ALA A 22 6.99 -4.30 3.88
N ALA A 23 6.93 -3.69 2.70
CA ALA A 23 5.73 -3.03 2.18
C ALA A 23 4.61 -4.00 1.80
N PHE A 24 4.93 -5.25 1.50
CA PHE A 24 3.96 -6.32 1.16
C PHE A 24 3.83 -7.40 2.24
N SER A 25 4.40 -7.16 3.44
CA SER A 25 4.07 -7.94 4.62
C SER A 25 2.54 -8.00 4.82
N GLU A 26 2.02 -9.12 5.32
CA GLU A 26 0.59 -9.31 5.58
C GLU A 26 0.03 -8.17 6.46
N GLU A 27 0.79 -7.76 7.48
CA GLU A 27 0.45 -6.62 8.34
C GLU A 27 0.43 -5.30 7.55
N GLY A 28 1.39 -5.07 6.67
CA GLY A 28 1.46 -3.90 5.80
C GLY A 28 0.26 -3.82 4.85
N VAL A 29 -0.12 -4.95 4.23
CA VAL A 29 -1.31 -5.04 3.37
C VAL A 29 -2.58 -4.76 4.18
N LYS A 30 -2.71 -5.33 5.39
CA LYS A 30 -3.87 -5.09 6.28
C LYS A 30 -4.00 -3.62 6.66
N LYS A 31 -2.89 -2.94 7.00
CA LYS A 31 -2.87 -1.50 7.29
C LYS A 31 -3.30 -0.68 6.06
N LYS A 32 -2.73 -0.98 4.89
CA LYS A 32 -3.09 -0.32 3.62
C LYS A 32 -4.58 -0.49 3.30
N MET A 33 -5.15 -1.68 3.49
CA MET A 33 -6.57 -1.93 3.28
C MET A 33 -7.45 -1.15 4.26
N GLY A 34 -7.05 -1.03 5.53
CA GLY A 34 -7.77 -0.21 6.51
C GLY A 34 -7.83 1.27 6.11
N VAL A 35 -6.76 1.81 5.54
CA VAL A 35 -6.73 3.19 5.02
C VAL A 35 -7.70 3.33 3.85
N LEU A 36 -7.62 2.43 2.85
CA LEU A 36 -8.53 2.47 1.70
C LEU A 36 -9.99 2.36 2.12
N ALA A 37 -10.31 1.43 3.03
CA ALA A 37 -11.65 1.24 3.56
C ALA A 37 -12.20 2.53 4.18
N ARG A 38 -11.39 3.24 4.99
CA ARG A 38 -11.78 4.53 5.57
C ARG A 38 -11.99 5.61 4.49
N MET A 39 -11.15 5.65 3.46
CA MET A 39 -11.30 6.65 2.39
C MET A 39 -12.62 6.51 1.62
N VAL A 40 -13.20 5.30 1.58
CA VAL A 40 -14.46 5.02 0.88
C VAL A 40 -15.65 4.75 1.82
N GLY A 41 -15.52 5.02 3.12
CA GLY A 41 -16.62 4.84 4.10
C GLY A 41 -16.99 3.38 4.38
N MET A 42 -16.03 2.47 4.29
CA MET A 42 -16.18 1.03 4.50
C MET A 42 -15.34 0.52 5.69
N GLU A 43 -15.19 1.30 6.75
CA GLU A 43 -14.28 1.03 7.89
C GLU A 43 -14.50 -0.33 8.56
N ALA A 44 -15.72 -0.88 8.49
CA ALA A 44 -16.08 -2.18 9.05
C ALA A 44 -15.91 -3.36 8.07
N CYS A 45 -15.50 -3.12 6.82
CA CYS A 45 -15.37 -4.16 5.80
C CYS A 45 -14.05 -4.93 5.94
N GLY A 46 -14.14 -6.19 6.38
CA GLY A 46 -13.00 -7.09 6.48
C GLY A 46 -12.60 -7.81 5.19
N GLN A 47 -13.23 -7.48 4.05
CA GLN A 47 -13.03 -8.17 2.77
C GLN A 47 -12.28 -7.27 1.77
N PRO A 48 -10.97 -7.53 1.53
CA PRO A 48 -10.14 -6.66 0.67
C PRO A 48 -10.68 -6.46 -0.74
N ALA A 49 -11.23 -7.51 -1.37
CA ALA A 49 -11.78 -7.44 -2.72
C ALA A 49 -12.96 -6.46 -2.85
N VAL A 50 -13.80 -6.39 -1.81
CA VAL A 50 -14.96 -5.48 -1.78
C VAL A 50 -14.48 -4.04 -1.61
N VAL A 51 -13.53 -3.80 -0.70
CA VAL A 51 -12.91 -2.48 -0.51
C VAL A 51 -12.28 -1.98 -1.82
N LEU A 52 -11.51 -2.82 -2.51
CA LEU A 52 -10.87 -2.45 -3.78
C LEU A 52 -11.90 -2.16 -4.89
N THR A 53 -13.00 -2.91 -4.92
CA THR A 53 -14.11 -2.66 -5.87
C THR A 53 -14.73 -1.29 -5.64
N GLU A 54 -14.97 -0.93 -4.38
CA GLU A 54 -15.52 0.38 -4.03
C GLU A 54 -14.54 1.52 -4.33
N VAL A 55 -13.26 1.34 -4.06
CA VAL A 55 -12.20 2.29 -4.45
C VAL A 55 -12.26 2.56 -5.96
N VAL A 56 -12.33 1.50 -6.79
CA VAL A 56 -12.44 1.65 -8.25
C VAL A 56 -13.73 2.38 -8.65
N ARG A 57 -14.85 2.09 -7.98
CA ARG A 57 -16.13 2.78 -8.21
C ARG A 57 -16.02 4.28 -7.94
N VAL A 58 -15.47 4.66 -6.79
CA VAL A 58 -15.26 6.06 -6.39
C VAL A 58 -14.32 6.77 -7.35
N LEU A 59 -13.20 6.16 -7.74
CA LEU A 59 -12.26 6.76 -8.70
C LEU A 59 -12.92 7.01 -10.07
N LYS A 60 -13.73 6.08 -10.56
CA LYS A 60 -14.50 6.28 -11.81
C LYS A 60 -15.50 7.43 -11.70
N GLU A 61 -16.17 7.54 -10.56
CA GLU A 61 -17.10 8.63 -10.29
C GLU A 61 -16.38 9.99 -10.24
N LEU A 62 -15.20 10.05 -9.60
CA LEU A 62 -14.36 11.24 -9.56
C LEU A 62 -13.81 11.63 -10.94
N ASP A 63 -13.36 10.67 -11.74
CA ASP A 63 -12.92 10.92 -13.13
C ASP A 63 -14.05 11.47 -14.00
N GLY A 64 -15.23 10.84 -13.92
CA GLY A 64 -16.43 11.30 -14.62
C GLY A 64 -16.84 12.73 -14.24
N ARG A 65 -16.72 13.09 -12.96
CA ARG A 65 -16.93 14.46 -12.47
C ARG A 65 -15.87 15.42 -13.02
N ALA A 66 -14.58 15.05 -12.96
CA ALA A 66 -13.47 15.89 -13.43
C ALA A 66 -13.57 16.23 -14.93
N ARG A 67 -14.04 15.29 -15.75
CA ARG A 67 -14.32 15.53 -17.17
C ARG A 67 -15.35 16.63 -17.44
N GLY A 68 -16.18 16.97 -16.45
CA GLY A 68 -17.12 18.10 -16.51
C GLY A 68 -16.54 19.45 -16.06
N VAL A 69 -15.41 19.48 -15.35
CA VAL A 69 -14.87 20.70 -14.71
C VAL A 69 -13.78 21.38 -15.55
N CYS A 70 -13.10 20.64 -16.43
CA CYS A 70 -12.01 21.16 -17.26
C CYS A 70 -12.45 21.67 -18.65
N GLY A 71 -13.71 21.49 -19.03
CA GLY A 71 -14.22 21.77 -20.39
C GLY A 71 -14.70 23.20 -20.66
N SER A 72 -14.67 24.10 -19.67
CA SER A 72 -15.16 25.49 -19.81
C SER A 72 -14.04 26.51 -19.64
N ARG A 73 -13.12 26.58 -20.60
CA ARG A 73 -12.47 27.85 -20.97
C ARG A 73 -12.51 27.98 -22.49
N LYS A 74 -13.63 28.49 -22.99
CA LYS A 74 -13.68 29.14 -24.28
C LYS A 74 -13.39 30.61 -24.02
N GLY A 75 -12.18 31.03 -24.36
CA GLY A 75 -11.71 32.40 -24.40
C GLY A 75 -10.71 32.49 -25.54
#